data_AF-A0A8X6IXH7-F1
#
_entry.id   AF-A0A8X6IXH7-F1
#
_cell.length_a   1.000
_cell.length_b   1.000
_cell.length_c   1.000
_cell.angle_alpha   90.00
_cell.angle_beta   90.00
_cell.angle_gamma   90.00
#
_symmetry.space_group_name_H-M   'P 1'
#
loop_
_entity.id
_entity.type
_entity.pdbx_description
1 polymer ?
#
loop_
_entity_poly.entity_id
_entity_poly.type
_entity_poly.pdbx_seq_one_letter_code
_entity_poly.pdbx_strand_id
1 'polypeptide(L)'
;QKASEVADRILEVTPVQVSAVSKYSSANSDDSSESKLLKELKLLREEVKELPRSRIFSRNRFNSRNRGKSPKPAASNLCWYHNKFATKARKCIQPCSFQENLNGRE
;
A
#
# COMPACT_ATOMS: atom_id res chain seq x y z
N GLN A 1 -36.87 -13.91 60.37
CA GLN A 1 -35.79 -14.54 61.16
C GLN A 1 -35.86 -16.06 61.17
N LYS A 2 -37.04 -16.69 61.32
CA LYS A 2 -37.15 -18.17 61.28
C LYS A 2 -36.69 -18.81 59.95
N ALA A 3 -36.89 -18.12 58.82
CA ALA A 3 -36.52 -18.65 57.50
C ALA A 3 -35.00 -18.71 57.26
N SER A 4 -34.22 -17.76 57.82
CA SER A 4 -32.77 -17.77 57.69
C SER A 4 -32.14 -18.89 58.50
N GLU A 5 -32.62 -19.09 59.73
CA GLU A 5 -32.12 -20.15 60.62
C GLU A 5 -32.37 -21.57 60.06
N VAL A 6 -33.52 -21.76 59.38
CA VAL A 6 -33.81 -23.03 58.69
C VAL A 6 -32.90 -23.24 57.47
N ALA A 7 -32.60 -22.18 56.73
CA ALA A 7 -31.71 -22.25 55.56
C ALA A 7 -30.27 -22.59 55.96
N ASP A 8 -29.76 -21.97 57.03
CA ASP A 8 -28.40 -22.22 57.54
C ASP A 8 -28.25 -23.68 57.97
N ARG A 9 -29.26 -24.23 58.65
CA ARG A 9 -29.25 -25.64 59.08
C ARG A 9 -29.34 -26.64 57.94
N ILE A 10 -30.00 -26.28 56.83
CA ILE A 10 -30.02 -27.10 55.62
C ILE A 10 -28.61 -27.15 55.00
N LEU A 11 -27.88 -26.02 54.95
CA LEU A 11 -26.51 -25.98 54.44
C LEU A 11 -25.51 -26.77 55.29
N GLU A 12 -25.69 -26.82 56.61
CA GLU A 12 -24.79 -27.58 57.50
C GLU A 12 -24.96 -29.10 57.40
N VAL A 13 -26.20 -29.57 57.20
CA VAL A 13 -26.53 -31.01 57.25
C VAL A 13 -26.55 -31.64 55.86
N THR A 14 -26.71 -30.85 54.79
CA THR A 14 -26.73 -31.39 53.43
C THR A 14 -25.34 -31.26 52.78
N PRO A 15 -24.67 -32.37 52.42
CA PRO A 15 -23.46 -32.28 51.62
C PRO A 15 -23.84 -31.70 50.25
N VAL A 16 -23.24 -30.58 49.87
CA VAL A 16 -23.46 -29.92 48.58
C VAL A 16 -23.14 -30.90 47.45
N GLN A 17 -24.17 -31.47 46.84
CA GLN A 17 -24.03 -32.30 45.65
C GLN A 17 -24.02 -31.38 44.43
N VAL A 18 -22.82 -31.03 43.94
CA VAL A 18 -22.68 -30.40 42.63
C VAL A 18 -22.88 -31.47 41.56
N SER A 19 -24.07 -31.54 40.98
CA SER A 19 -24.27 -32.27 39.73
C SER A 19 -23.38 -31.62 38.66
N ALA A 20 -22.33 -32.31 38.23
CA ALA A 20 -21.59 -31.88 37.06
C ALA A 20 -22.58 -31.80 35.90
N VAL A 21 -22.83 -30.59 35.40
CA VAL A 21 -23.51 -30.44 34.12
C VAL A 21 -22.63 -31.19 33.15
N SER A 22 -23.08 -32.36 32.71
CA SER A 22 -22.44 -33.11 31.64
C SER A 22 -22.14 -32.07 30.58
N LYS A 23 -20.85 -31.78 30.37
CA LYS A 23 -20.41 -30.99 29.23
C LYS A 23 -21.07 -31.71 28.09
N TYR A 24 -22.11 -31.08 27.55
CA TYR A 24 -22.89 -31.59 26.44
C TYR A 24 -21.85 -32.16 25.51
N SER A 25 -21.81 -33.47 25.46
CA SER A 25 -21.08 -34.19 24.47
C SER A 25 -21.83 -33.85 23.20
N SER A 26 -21.54 -32.67 22.64
CA SER A 26 -21.77 -32.31 21.25
C SER A 26 -20.75 -33.09 20.41
N ALA A 27 -20.58 -34.37 20.72
CA ALA A 27 -20.38 -35.40 19.73
C ALA A 27 -21.73 -35.51 19.00
N ASN A 28 -22.01 -34.57 18.10
CA ASN A 28 -22.97 -34.65 16.98
C ASN A 28 -23.14 -33.25 16.34
N SER A 29 -22.09 -32.81 15.65
CA SER A 29 -22.16 -32.13 14.35
C SER A 29 -20.72 -31.75 14.01
N ASP A 30 -20.02 -32.67 13.35
CA ASP A 30 -18.66 -32.54 12.79
C ASP A 30 -18.63 -31.54 11.60
N ASP A 31 -19.41 -30.48 11.74
CA ASP A 31 -19.65 -29.43 10.78
C ASP A 31 -20.13 -28.17 11.51
N SER A 32 -19.51 -27.89 12.66
CA SER A 32 -19.65 -26.61 13.35
C SER A 32 -19.39 -25.51 12.32
N SER A 33 -20.28 -24.51 12.27
CA SER A 33 -20.11 -23.32 11.43
C SER A 33 -18.70 -22.75 11.52
N GLU A 34 -18.06 -22.85 12.68
CA GLU A 34 -16.66 -22.51 12.91
C GLU A 34 -15.67 -23.31 12.04
N SER A 35 -15.86 -24.62 11.89
CA SER A 35 -14.98 -25.45 11.05
C SER A 35 -15.12 -25.13 9.57
N LYS A 36 -16.34 -24.80 9.10
CA LYS A 36 -16.59 -24.28 7.74
C LYS A 36 -15.92 -22.95 7.50
N LEU A 37 -16.09 -22.00 8.43
CA LEU A 37 -15.47 -20.68 8.36
C LEU A 37 -13.93 -20.78 8.33
N LEU A 38 -13.35 -21.67 9.14
CA LEU A 38 -11.91 -21.92 9.14
C LEU A 38 -11.42 -22.52 7.81
N LYS A 39 -12.21 -23.39 7.17
CA LYS A 39 -11.91 -23.94 5.84
C LYS A 39 -11.96 -22.84 4.77
N GLU A 40 -13.02 -22.05 4.74
CA GLU A 40 -13.16 -20.92 3.82
C GLU A 40 -12.03 -19.90 3.99
N LEU A 41 -11.67 -19.56 5.24
CA LEU A 41 -10.56 -18.64 5.52
C LEU A 41 -9.22 -19.16 5.01
N LYS A 42 -8.97 -20.48 5.08
CA LYS A 42 -7.76 -21.09 4.52
C LYS A 42 -7.75 -21.00 3.00
N LEU A 43 -8.86 -21.34 2.34
CA LEU A 43 -8.99 -21.25 0.88
C LEU A 43 -8.79 -19.82 0.38
N LEU A 44 -9.43 -18.83 1.02
CA LEU A 44 -9.25 -17.42 0.66
C LEU A 44 -7.80 -16.95 0.84
N ARG A 45 -7.11 -17.43 1.90
CA ARG A 45 -5.70 -17.08 2.13
C ARG A 45 -4.78 -17.66 1.05
N GLU A 46 -5.05 -18.89 0.60
CA GLU A 46 -4.32 -19.50 -0.50
C GLU A 46 -4.59 -18.77 -1.81
N GLU A 47 -5.85 -18.47 -2.13
CA GLU A 47 -6.22 -17.71 -3.32
C GLU A 47 -5.55 -16.33 -3.35
N VAL A 48 -5.56 -15.58 -2.24
CA VAL A 48 -4.91 -14.26 -2.14
C VAL A 48 -3.39 -14.35 -2.27
N LYS A 49 -2.78 -15.48 -1.86
CA LYS A 49 -1.34 -15.72 -2.03
C LYS A 49 -0.98 -16.00 -3.49
N GLU A 50 -1.84 -16.73 -4.19
CA GLU A 50 -1.66 -17.07 -5.61
C GLU A 50 -2.08 -15.95 -6.55
N LEU A 51 -2.89 -14.99 -6.08
CA LEU A 51 -3.16 -13.77 -6.84
C LEU A 51 -1.83 -13.12 -7.19
N PRO A 52 -1.53 -12.93 -8.49
CA PRO A 52 -0.33 -12.22 -8.88
C PRO A 52 -0.42 -10.85 -8.23
N ARG A 53 0.49 -10.55 -7.30
CA ARG A 53 0.77 -9.17 -6.89
C ARG A 53 1.04 -8.45 -8.20
N SER A 54 0.03 -7.74 -8.71
CA SER A 54 0.15 -6.92 -9.89
C SER A 54 1.36 -6.05 -9.62
N ARG A 55 2.48 -6.42 -10.24
CA ARG A 55 3.68 -5.63 -10.23
C ARG A 55 3.27 -4.44 -11.07
N ILE A 56 2.70 -3.43 -10.40
CA ILE A 56 2.62 -2.05 -10.85
C ILE A 56 4.06 -1.48 -10.81
N PHE A 57 4.97 -2.22 -11.43
CA PHE A 57 6.42 -2.07 -11.46
C PHE A 57 6.87 -2.96 -12.62
N SER A 58 6.49 -2.65 -13.85
CA SER A 58 6.96 -1.47 -14.53
C SER A 58 5.87 -1.06 -15.51
N ARG A 59 5.23 0.08 -15.23
CA ARG A 59 4.91 0.99 -16.32
C ARG A 59 6.25 1.18 -17.03
N ASN A 60 6.45 0.42 -18.10
CA ASN A 60 7.34 0.78 -19.17
C ASN A 60 6.82 2.12 -19.68
N ARG A 61 7.14 3.19 -18.93
CA ARG A 61 7.41 4.49 -19.47
C ARG A 61 8.71 4.33 -20.28
N PHE A 62 8.64 3.53 -21.34
CA PHE A 62 9.46 3.70 -22.53
C PHE A 62 9.06 4.99 -23.29
N ASN A 63 8.42 5.93 -22.59
CA ASN A 63 8.46 7.34 -22.89
C ASN A 63 9.53 8.05 -22.03
N SER A 64 10.60 7.34 -21.65
CA SER A 64 11.91 8.00 -21.58
C SER A 64 12.21 8.42 -23.00
N ARG A 65 11.71 9.59 -23.39
CA ARG A 65 12.33 10.36 -24.45
C ARG A 65 13.81 10.34 -24.07
N ASN A 66 14.60 9.56 -24.81
CA ASN A 66 16.03 9.68 -24.85
C ASN A 66 16.29 11.13 -25.24
N ARG A 67 16.26 12.04 -24.26
CA ARG A 67 16.90 13.33 -24.34
C ARG A 67 18.37 12.94 -24.31
N GLY A 68 18.86 12.51 -25.48
CA GLY A 68 20.28 12.34 -25.73
C GLY A 68 20.96 13.55 -25.14
N LYS A 69 22.03 13.31 -24.38
CA LYS A 69 22.85 14.32 -23.69
C LYS A 69 22.71 15.64 -24.43
N SER A 70 22.08 16.64 -23.80
CA SER A 70 22.10 17.99 -24.35
C SER A 70 23.53 18.27 -24.80
N PRO A 71 23.77 18.72 -26.05
CA PRO A 71 25.10 18.96 -26.54
C PRO A 71 25.86 19.72 -25.45
N LYS A 72 26.99 19.17 -24.99
CA LYS A 72 27.88 19.88 -24.06
C LYS A 72 28.01 21.29 -24.63
N PRO A 73 27.78 22.36 -23.84
CA PRO A 73 27.90 23.71 -24.37
C PRO A 73 29.25 23.76 -25.08
N ALA A 74 29.21 23.96 -26.40
CA ALA A 74 30.42 24.18 -27.16
C ALA A 74 31.16 25.30 -26.43
N ALA A 75 32.49 25.28 -26.43
CA ALA A 75 33.33 26.28 -25.76
C ALA A 75 33.08 27.74 -26.22
N SER A 76 32.10 27.97 -27.10
CA SER A 76 31.56 29.27 -27.45
C SER A 76 30.51 29.69 -26.42
N ASN A 77 30.67 30.90 -25.87
CA ASN A 77 29.73 31.54 -24.94
C ASN A 77 28.41 31.91 -25.63
N LEU A 78 27.71 30.94 -26.24
CA LEU A 78 26.46 31.14 -26.96
C LEU A 78 25.29 30.75 -26.06
N CYS A 79 24.24 31.57 -26.03
CA CYS A 79 23.04 31.24 -25.28
C CYS A 79 22.29 30.04 -25.90
N TRP A 80 21.42 29.41 -25.12
CA TRP A 80 20.64 28.24 -25.55
C TRP A 80 19.91 28.45 -26.89
N TYR A 81 19.38 29.66 -27.13
CA TYR A 81 18.70 29.99 -28.37
C TYR A 81 19.65 29.99 -29.58
N HIS A 82 20.83 30.59 -29.49
CA HIS A 82 21.81 30.58 -30.59
C HIS A 82 22.47 29.21 -30.77
N ASN A 83 22.64 28.44 -29.68
CA ASN A 83 23.11 27.06 -29.80
C ASN A 83 22.10 26.17 -30.54
N LYS A 84 20.79 26.43 -30.39
CA LYS A 84 19.73 25.62 -31.01
C LYS A 84 19.30 26.12 -32.39
N PHE A 85 19.28 27.42 -32.61
CA PHE A 85 18.70 28.06 -33.80
C PHE A 85 19.71 28.89 -34.62
N ALA A 86 20.95 29.06 -34.15
CA ALA A 86 21.98 29.89 -34.78
C ALA A 86 21.43 31.30 -35.12
N THR A 87 21.69 31.81 -36.33
CA THR A 87 21.21 33.11 -36.86
C THR A 87 19.68 33.23 -36.89
N LYS A 88 18.93 32.12 -36.76
CA LYS A 88 17.46 32.13 -36.75
C LYS A 88 16.87 32.37 -35.35
N ALA A 89 17.71 32.56 -34.34
CA ALA A 89 17.27 32.83 -32.97
C ALA A 89 16.63 34.23 -32.87
N ARG A 90 15.34 34.27 -32.54
CA ARG A 90 14.60 35.54 -32.31
C ARG A 90 14.82 36.16 -30.93
N LYS A 91 15.51 35.43 -30.04
CA LYS A 91 15.74 35.83 -28.65
C LYS A 91 17.18 35.52 -28.26
N CYS A 92 17.83 36.47 -27.63
CA CYS A 92 19.17 36.33 -27.08
C CYS A 92 19.13 36.50 -25.55
N ILE A 93 19.96 35.74 -24.82
CA ILE A 93 20.14 35.87 -23.37
C ILE A 93 21.62 36.16 -23.14
N GLN A 94 21.94 37.26 -22.45
CA GLN A 94 23.32 37.63 -22.12
C GLN A 94 23.84 36.82 -20.92
N PRO A 95 25.15 36.52 -20.84
CA PRO A 95 26.19 36.86 -21.82
C PRO A 95 26.19 35.90 -23.03
N CYS A 96 26.06 36.45 -24.24
CA CYS A 96 26.08 35.68 -25.48
C CYS A 96 27.05 36.34 -26.48
N SER A 97 28.08 35.61 -26.91
CA SER A 97 29.08 36.06 -27.88
C SER A 97 28.60 36.01 -29.34
N PHE A 98 27.29 35.88 -29.59
CA PHE A 98 26.74 35.90 -30.94
C PHE A 98 26.67 37.34 -31.47
N GLN A 99 27.47 37.64 -32.49
CA GLN A 99 27.73 39.00 -32.97
C GLN A 99 26.52 39.70 -33.61
N GLU A 100 25.48 39.00 -34.08
CA GLU A 100 24.33 39.66 -34.73
C GLU A 100 23.35 40.34 -33.75
N ASN A 101 23.38 40.01 -32.46
CA ASN A 101 22.44 40.60 -31.47
C ASN A 101 22.88 41.96 -30.92
N LEU A 102 24.00 42.52 -31.39
CA LEU A 102 24.41 43.89 -31.03
C LEU A 102 23.60 44.96 -31.77
N ASN A 103 22.83 44.59 -32.81
CA ASN A 103 22.13 45.54 -33.69
C ASN A 103 20.59 45.55 -33.50
N GLY A 104 20.06 44.91 -32.44
CA GLY A 104 18.62 44.73 -32.24
C GLY A 104 18.02 45.41 -31.00
N ARG A 105 18.67 46.47 -30.51
CA ARG A 105 18.14 47.34 -29.46
C ARG A 105 18.18 48.80 -29.92
N GLU A 106 17.27 49.14 -30.82
CA GLU A 106 16.71 50.49 -30.97
C GLU A 106 15.18 50.37 -30.90
#